data_AF-A0A7S1LK05-F1
#
_entry.id   AF-A0A7S1LK05-F1
#
_cell.length_a   1.000
_cell.length_b   1.000
_cell.length_c   1.000
_cell.angle_alpha   90.00
_cell.angle_beta   90.00
_cell.angle_gamma   90.00
#
_symmetry.space_group_name_H-M   'P 1'
#
loop_
_entity.id
_entity.type
_entity.pdbx_description
1 polymer ?
#
loop_
_entity_poly.entity_id
_entity_poly.type
_entity_poly.pdbx_seq_one_letter_code
_entity_poly.pdbx_strand_id
1 'polypeptide(L)'
;MPGVQAFHGCYGYGGGDVYSGELNIHGKPDGQGILYRFESGECDVGTFTPDLKMTGKGVRFGKERDEASEMDGGSVKGKIDVEKALEISGLASVPPPRSKGVVPTPTGYDALRHQKTKAWYQYRQLAELPLSDSAYGANPFPPTWKKDVDAMGEE
;
A
#
# COMPACT_ATOMS: atom_id res chain seq x y z
N MET A 1 -5.70 2.93 -25.39
CA MET A 1 -6.92 3.72 -25.16
C MET A 1 -6.58 4.82 -24.18
N PRO A 2 -6.84 6.10 -24.47
CA PRO A 2 -6.55 7.18 -23.54
C PRO A 2 -7.60 7.22 -22.43
N GLY A 3 -7.15 7.32 -21.17
CA GLY A 3 -7.91 8.00 -20.12
C GLY A 3 -8.89 7.20 -19.27
N VAL A 4 -8.73 5.89 -19.07
CA VAL A 4 -9.40 5.26 -17.92
C VAL A 4 -8.65 5.74 -16.68
N GLN A 5 -9.31 6.55 -15.87
CA GLN A 5 -8.78 7.07 -14.61
C GLN A 5 -8.26 5.90 -13.78
N ALA A 6 -6.97 5.93 -13.43
CA ALA A 6 -6.35 4.86 -12.66
C ALA A 6 -7.05 4.75 -11.30
N PHE A 7 -7.66 3.59 -11.04
CA PHE A 7 -8.37 3.35 -9.78
C PHE A 7 -7.33 3.00 -8.71
N HIS A 8 -7.20 3.84 -7.69
CA HIS A 8 -6.27 3.59 -6.60
C HIS A 8 -6.97 2.80 -5.50
N GLY A 9 -6.36 1.71 -5.06
CA GLY A 9 -6.94 0.87 -4.03
C GLY A 9 -5.96 -0.11 -3.41
N CYS A 10 -6.51 -1.02 -2.61
CA CYS A 10 -5.77 -2.11 -1.99
C CYS A 10 -6.40 -3.44 -2.38
N TYR A 11 -5.57 -4.42 -2.74
CA TYR A 11 -5.99 -5.78 -3.04
C TYR A 11 -5.30 -6.75 -2.08
N GLY A 12 -6.09 -7.51 -1.32
CA GLY A 12 -5.59 -8.51 -0.37
C GLY A 12 -5.62 -9.92 -0.95
N TYR A 13 -4.54 -10.65 -0.73
CA TYR A 13 -4.40 -12.06 -1.12
C TYR A 13 -4.71 -13.00 0.04
N GLY A 14 -5.10 -14.24 -0.26
CA GLY A 14 -5.43 -15.25 0.76
C GLY A 14 -4.29 -15.58 1.72
N GLY A 15 -3.03 -15.39 1.30
CA GLY A 15 -1.83 -15.53 2.15
C GLY A 15 -1.56 -14.34 3.07
N GLY A 16 -2.39 -13.29 3.02
CA GLY A 16 -2.22 -12.06 3.80
C GLY A 16 -1.38 -10.99 3.11
N ASP A 17 -0.74 -11.28 1.97
CA ASP A 17 -0.07 -10.29 1.13
C ASP A 17 -1.07 -9.22 0.68
N VAL A 18 -0.59 -7.99 0.51
CA VAL A 18 -1.42 -6.86 0.09
C VAL A 18 -0.70 -6.05 -0.97
N TYR A 19 -1.38 -5.83 -2.09
CA TYR A 19 -1.01 -4.82 -3.07
C TYR A 19 -1.72 -3.50 -2.77
N SER A 20 -1.03 -2.37 -2.85
CA SER A 20 -1.61 -1.03 -2.72
C SER A 20 -1.10 -0.15 -3.86
N GLY A 21 -1.99 0.38 -4.69
CA GLY A 21 -1.63 1.12 -5.90
C GLY A 21 -2.74 1.12 -6.94
N GLU A 22 -2.35 1.13 -8.20
CA GLU A 22 -3.25 1.15 -9.35
C GLU A 22 -3.91 -0.22 -9.57
N LEU A 23 -5.24 -0.23 -9.64
CA LEU A 23 -6.05 -1.39 -9.93
C LEU A 23 -6.80 -1.20 -11.25
N ASN A 24 -7.07 -2.30 -11.94
CA ASN A 24 -7.99 -2.30 -13.06
C ASN A 24 -9.45 -2.34 -12.62
N ILE A 25 -10.36 -2.31 -13.59
CA ILE A 25 -11.82 -2.34 -13.39
C ILE A 25 -12.32 -3.61 -12.67
N HIS A 26 -11.51 -4.66 -12.62
CA HIS A 26 -11.82 -5.90 -11.90
C HIS A 26 -11.24 -5.91 -10.47
N GLY A 27 -10.66 -4.80 -10.03
CA GLY A 27 -10.00 -4.65 -8.73
C GLY A 27 -8.68 -5.39 -8.63
N LYS A 28 -8.10 -5.88 -9.73
CA LYS A 28 -6.78 -6.54 -9.72
C LYS A 28 -5.66 -5.51 -9.92
N PRO A 29 -4.44 -5.75 -9.41
CA PRO A 29 -3.29 -4.89 -9.67
C PRO A 29 -3.06 -4.67 -11.16
N ASP A 30 -2.90 -3.44 -11.60
CA ASP A 30 -2.59 -3.15 -13.00
C ASP A 30 -1.97 -1.75 -13.11
N GLY A 31 -0.67 -1.68 -12.83
CA GLY A 31 0.06 -0.42 -12.80
C GLY A 31 0.97 -0.25 -11.60
N GLN A 32 1.26 1.01 -11.26
CA GLN A 32 2.24 1.38 -10.25
C GLN A 32 1.71 1.12 -8.83
N GLY A 33 2.50 0.47 -7.98
CA GLY A 33 2.09 0.18 -6.60
C GLY A 33 3.16 -0.43 -5.73
N ILE A 34 2.73 -0.81 -4.52
CA ILE A 34 3.53 -1.47 -3.50
C ILE A 34 2.89 -2.83 -3.19
N LEU A 35 3.65 -3.91 -3.32
CA LEU A 35 3.28 -5.25 -2.89
C LEU A 35 3.96 -5.57 -1.56
N TYR A 36 3.17 -5.67 -0.49
CA TYR A 36 3.62 -6.08 0.83
C TYR A 36 3.54 -7.60 0.99
N ARG A 37 4.69 -8.24 1.22
CA ARG A 37 4.81 -9.67 1.50
C ARG A 37 4.61 -9.88 2.99
N PHE A 38 3.51 -10.50 3.38
CA PHE A 38 3.09 -10.60 4.78
C PHE A 38 4.02 -11.50 5.61
N GLU A 39 4.48 -12.58 5.01
CA GLU A 39 5.32 -13.58 5.69
C GLU A 39 6.76 -13.09 5.88
N SER A 40 7.40 -12.57 4.83
CA SER A 40 8.77 -12.02 4.95
C SER A 40 8.80 -10.62 5.55
N GLY A 41 7.73 -9.84 5.40
CA GLY A 41 7.64 -8.43 5.77
C GLY A 41 8.29 -7.48 4.76
N GLU A 42 8.90 -8.01 3.71
CA GLU A 42 9.48 -7.22 2.60
C GLU A 42 8.37 -6.51 1.80
N CYS A 43 8.72 -5.49 1.04
CA CYS A 43 7.81 -4.95 0.04
C CYS A 43 8.50 -4.66 -1.29
N ASP A 44 7.77 -4.92 -2.38
CA ASP A 44 8.19 -4.66 -3.75
C ASP A 44 7.45 -3.42 -4.27
N VAL A 45 8.19 -2.46 -4.82
CA VAL A 45 7.66 -1.22 -5.40
C VAL A 45 8.00 -1.18 -6.86
N GLY A 46 7.00 -0.99 -7.72
CA GLY A 46 7.19 -1.00 -9.16
C GLY A 46 5.87 -1.03 -9.91
N THR A 47 5.95 -1.41 -11.18
CA THR A 47 4.76 -1.61 -12.03
C THR A 47 4.41 -3.09 -12.04
N PHE A 48 3.13 -3.42 -11.84
CA PHE A 48 2.64 -4.79 -11.76
C PHE A 48 1.57 -5.05 -12.79
N THR A 49 1.56 -6.26 -13.33
CA THR A 49 0.45 -6.76 -14.15
C THR A 49 -0.65 -7.39 -13.29
N PRO A 50 -1.84 -7.68 -13.86
CA PRO A 50 -2.92 -8.41 -13.19
C PRO A 50 -2.55 -9.79 -12.66
N ASP A 51 -1.46 -10.37 -13.17
CA ASP A 51 -0.91 -11.65 -12.75
C ASP A 51 0.18 -11.51 -11.66
N LEU A 52 0.28 -10.33 -11.05
CA LEU A 52 1.25 -10.00 -10.00
C LEU A 52 2.72 -10.08 -10.46
N LYS A 53 2.97 -9.98 -11.77
CA LYS A 53 4.32 -9.93 -12.30
C LYS A 53 4.80 -8.48 -12.32
N MET A 54 5.94 -8.24 -11.69
CA MET A 54 6.58 -6.93 -11.78
C MET A 54 7.21 -6.76 -13.16
N THR A 55 6.94 -5.63 -13.80
CA THR A 55 7.52 -5.26 -15.10
C THR A 55 8.40 -4.02 -14.96
N GLY A 56 9.45 -3.97 -15.78
CA GLY A 56 10.40 -2.86 -15.76
C GLY A 56 11.21 -2.78 -14.46
N LYS A 57 11.65 -1.56 -14.14
CA LYS A 57 12.44 -1.27 -12.95
C LYS A 57 11.57 -1.15 -11.72
N GLY A 58 12.08 -1.63 -10.61
CA GLY A 58 11.46 -1.51 -9.30
C GLY A 58 12.49 -1.62 -8.19
N VAL A 59 11.98 -1.67 -6.97
CA VAL A 59 12.76 -1.69 -5.75
C VAL A 59 12.14 -2.69 -4.79
N ARG A 60 12.96 -3.47 -4.10
CA ARG A 60 12.56 -4.24 -2.92
C ARG A 60 13.10 -3.57 -1.67
N PHE A 61 12.23 -3.27 -0.71
CA PHE A 61 12.64 -2.88 0.63
C PHE A 61 12.64 -4.09 1.56
N GLY A 62 13.68 -4.17 2.39
CA GLY A 62 13.79 -5.16 3.46
C GLY A 62 12.69 -4.98 4.51
N LYS A 63 12.51 -5.99 5.36
CA LYS A 63 11.46 -6.03 6.39
C LYS A 63 11.43 -4.79 7.30
N GLU A 64 12.61 -4.35 7.76
CA GLU A 64 12.76 -3.20 8.66
C GLU A 64 12.92 -1.87 7.91
N ARG A 65 12.91 -1.91 6.57
CA ARG A 65 13.02 -0.75 5.67
C ARG A 65 14.34 0.03 5.76
N ASP A 66 15.36 -0.59 6.33
CA ASP A 66 16.74 -0.11 6.43
C ASP A 66 17.61 -0.52 5.23
N GLU A 67 17.23 -1.59 4.54
CA GLU A 67 17.89 -2.05 3.31
C GLU A 67 16.95 -1.96 2.10
N ALA A 68 17.54 -1.67 0.93
CA ALA A 68 16.86 -1.71 -0.35
C ALA A 68 17.66 -2.47 -1.41
N SER A 69 16.98 -3.03 -2.40
CA SER A 69 17.58 -3.69 -3.55
C SER A 69 16.90 -3.28 -4.83
N GLU A 70 17.68 -3.05 -5.88
CA GLU A 70 17.15 -2.79 -7.22
C GLU A 70 16.55 -4.07 -7.80
N MET A 71 15.39 -3.95 -8.43
CA MET A 71 14.74 -5.03 -9.15
C MET A 71 14.52 -4.67 -10.62
N ASP A 72 14.61 -5.67 -11.48
CA ASP A 72 14.29 -5.56 -12.91
C ASP A 72 13.49 -6.80 -13.35
N GLY A 73 12.28 -6.61 -13.85
CA GLY A 73 11.41 -7.70 -14.30
C GLY A 73 11.09 -8.74 -13.22
N GLY A 74 11.15 -8.34 -11.93
CA GLY A 74 10.93 -9.21 -10.78
C GLY A 74 12.17 -9.93 -10.24
N SER A 75 13.35 -9.72 -10.83
CA SER A 75 14.62 -10.26 -10.35
C SER A 75 15.42 -9.20 -9.59
N VAL A 76 16.03 -9.60 -8.46
CA VAL A 76 16.91 -8.74 -7.66
C VAL A 76 18.27 -8.62 -8.35
N LYS A 77 18.72 -7.39 -8.61
CA LYS A 77 20.01 -7.11 -9.25
C LYS A 77 21.14 -6.82 -8.27
N GLY A 78 20.85 -6.15 -7.17
CA GLY A 78 21.86 -5.79 -6.16
C GLY A 78 21.30 -4.87 -5.08
N LYS A 79 22.05 -4.73 -3.98
CA LYS A 79 21.72 -3.81 -2.90
C LYS A 79 21.96 -2.36 -3.34
N ILE A 80 21.07 -1.48 -2.92
CA ILE A 80 21.14 -0.03 -3.15
C ILE A 80 20.82 0.71 -1.85
N ASP A 81 21.25 1.96 -1.77
CA ASP A 81 20.85 2.85 -0.68
C ASP A 81 19.33 3.16 -0.75
N VAL A 82 18.71 3.35 0.41
CA VAL A 82 17.29 3.67 0.58
C VAL A 82 16.94 4.99 -0.12
N GLU A 83 17.81 5.99 -0.06
CA GLU A 83 17.56 7.28 -0.74
C GLU A 83 17.47 7.10 -2.25
N LYS A 84 18.44 6.38 -2.83
CA LYS A 84 18.44 6.01 -4.25
C LYS A 84 17.22 5.15 -4.61
N ALA A 85 16.79 4.30 -3.69
CA ALA A 85 15.60 3.48 -3.84
C ALA A 85 14.31 4.32 -3.94
N LEU A 86 14.19 5.38 -3.13
CA LEU A 86 13.08 6.34 -3.22
C LEU A 86 13.09 7.13 -4.53
N GLU A 87 14.26 7.49 -5.05
CA GLU A 87 14.39 8.12 -6.36
C GLU A 87 13.94 7.20 -7.49
N ILE A 88 14.39 5.93 -7.51
CA ILE A 88 14.03 4.96 -8.54
C ILE A 88 12.54 4.62 -8.50
N SER A 89 11.98 4.45 -7.29
CA SER A 89 10.57 4.08 -7.11
C SER A 89 9.59 5.24 -7.27
N GLY A 90 10.07 6.49 -7.16
CA GLY A 90 9.23 7.69 -7.20
C GLY A 90 8.38 7.90 -5.95
N LEU A 91 8.68 7.19 -4.85
CA LEU A 91 7.99 7.35 -3.57
C LEU A 91 8.47 8.61 -2.84
N ALA A 92 7.54 9.31 -2.18
CA ALA A 92 7.84 10.45 -1.34
C ALA A 92 8.49 10.03 -0.01
N SER A 93 8.09 8.89 0.53
CA SER A 93 8.60 8.35 1.78
C SER A 93 8.72 6.83 1.75
N VAL A 94 9.50 6.29 2.69
CA VAL A 94 9.67 4.85 2.86
C VAL A 94 8.32 4.20 3.21
N PRO A 95 7.92 3.09 2.56
CA PRO A 95 6.67 2.41 2.86
C PRO A 95 6.64 1.87 4.30
N PRO A 96 5.50 1.97 5.02
CA PRO A 96 5.42 1.45 6.38
C PRO A 96 5.66 -0.08 6.43
N PRO A 97 6.21 -0.59 7.54
CA PRO A 97 6.40 -2.02 7.71
C PRO A 97 5.04 -2.73 7.80
N ARG A 98 4.90 -3.86 7.10
CA ARG A 98 3.72 -4.72 7.18
C ARG A 98 4.17 -6.17 7.20
N SER A 99 4.10 -6.79 8.37
CA SER A 99 4.46 -8.19 8.57
C SER A 99 3.56 -8.84 9.62
N LYS A 100 3.63 -10.17 9.75
CA LYS A 100 2.89 -10.93 10.77
C LYS A 100 3.13 -10.46 12.21
N GLY A 101 4.29 -9.87 12.51
CA GLY A 101 4.58 -9.32 13.84
C GLY A 101 3.95 -7.95 14.11
N VAL A 102 3.60 -7.22 13.05
CA VAL A 102 3.05 -5.85 13.13
C VAL A 102 1.52 -5.89 13.02
N VAL A 103 0.98 -6.72 12.14
CA VAL A 103 -0.47 -6.84 11.95
C VAL A 103 -1.03 -7.76 13.04
N PRO A 104 -2.01 -7.31 13.83
CA PRO A 104 -2.64 -8.16 14.84
C PRO A 104 -3.23 -9.41 14.21
N THR A 105 -2.93 -10.58 14.79
CA THR A 105 -3.57 -11.84 14.40
C THR A 105 -5.09 -11.69 14.56
N PRO A 106 -5.89 -12.08 13.56
CA PRO A 106 -7.34 -12.05 13.69
C PRO A 106 -7.75 -12.99 14.83
N THR A 107 -8.26 -12.43 15.92
CA THR A 107 -8.76 -13.18 17.09
C THR A 107 -10.23 -13.60 16.95
N GLY A 108 -10.83 -13.33 15.78
CA GLY A 108 -12.26 -13.57 15.51
C GLY A 108 -13.12 -12.35 15.84
N TYR A 109 -14.38 -12.61 16.18
CA TYR A 109 -15.34 -11.56 16.54
C TYR A 109 -15.05 -11.02 17.94
N ASP A 110 -14.87 -9.70 18.04
CA ASP A 110 -14.74 -8.99 19.30
C ASP A 110 -15.97 -8.09 19.51
N ALA A 111 -16.81 -8.45 20.48
CA ALA A 111 -18.05 -7.74 20.79
C ALA A 111 -17.81 -6.30 21.26
N LEU A 112 -16.74 -6.05 22.03
CA LEU A 112 -16.41 -4.69 22.51
C LEU A 112 -15.93 -3.83 21.35
N ARG A 113 -15.09 -4.39 20.48
CA ARG A 113 -14.65 -3.70 19.25
C ARG A 113 -15.83 -3.37 18.34
N HIS A 114 -16.77 -4.30 18.18
CA HIS A 114 -17.98 -4.08 17.39
C HIS A 114 -18.83 -2.94 17.98
N GLN A 115 -19.10 -2.96 19.28
CA GLN A 115 -19.87 -1.91 19.97
C GLN A 115 -19.21 -0.52 19.82
N LYS A 116 -17.89 -0.43 20.02
CA LYS A 116 -17.13 0.82 19.82
C LYS A 116 -17.23 1.34 18.39
N THR A 117 -17.07 0.45 17.41
CA THR A 117 -17.16 0.81 15.99
C THR A 117 -18.57 1.33 15.66
N LYS A 118 -19.61 0.65 16.15
CA LYS A 118 -21.01 1.07 15.97
C LYS A 118 -21.29 2.44 16.59
N ALA A 119 -20.85 2.65 17.84
CA ALA A 119 -21.02 3.93 18.53
C ALA A 119 -20.33 5.08 17.78
N TRP A 120 -19.14 4.83 17.23
CA TRP A 120 -18.39 5.81 16.43
C TRP A 120 -19.14 6.24 15.16
N TYR A 121 -19.68 5.28 14.38
CA TYR A 121 -20.48 5.61 13.19
C TYR A 121 -21.80 6.30 13.53
N GLN A 122 -22.46 5.89 14.61
CA GLN A 122 -23.68 6.54 15.10
C GLN A 122 -23.41 7.99 15.49
N TYR A 123 -22.30 8.26 16.20
CA TYR A 123 -21.87 9.61 16.52
C TYR A 123 -21.67 10.46 15.25
N ARG A 124 -20.94 9.94 14.26
CA ARG A 124 -20.70 10.68 13.01
C ARG A 124 -21.98 10.97 12.24
N GLN A 125 -22.91 10.02 12.20
CA GLN A 125 -24.21 10.20 11.57
C GLN A 125 -25.02 11.30 12.28
N LEU A 126 -25.06 11.30 13.61
CA LEU A 126 -25.76 12.33 14.40
C LEU A 126 -25.10 13.72 14.31
N ALA A 127 -23.79 13.76 14.08
CA ALA A 127 -23.00 14.98 13.93
C ALA A 127 -22.85 15.44 12.47
N GLU A 128 -23.53 14.80 11.52
CA GLU A 128 -23.46 15.10 10.07
C GLU A 128 -22.02 15.06 9.50
N LEU A 129 -21.17 14.20 10.07
CA LEU A 129 -19.80 13.98 9.61
C LEU A 129 -19.72 12.88 8.54
N PRO A 130 -18.76 12.94 7.59
CA PRO A 130 -18.61 11.93 6.55
C PRO A 130 -18.47 10.50 7.10
N LEU A 131 -19.21 9.53 6.58
CA LEU A 131 -19.10 8.13 7.02
C LEU A 131 -17.94 7.36 6.34
N SER A 132 -17.23 8.00 5.42
CA SER A 132 -16.06 7.45 4.73
C SER A 132 -14.84 7.27 5.62
N ASP A 133 -14.79 8.00 6.73
CA ASP A 133 -13.66 7.91 7.65
C ASP A 133 -13.70 6.58 8.41
N SER A 134 -12.52 6.07 8.75
CA SER A 134 -12.38 4.86 9.55
C SER A 134 -12.29 5.21 11.04
N ALA A 135 -12.96 4.43 11.88
CA ALA A 135 -12.83 4.49 13.35
C ALA A 135 -11.39 4.20 13.85
N TYR A 136 -10.51 3.71 12.97
CA TYR A 136 -9.13 3.34 13.24
C TYR A 136 -8.11 4.29 12.59
N GLY A 137 -8.57 5.41 12.01
CA GLY A 137 -7.72 6.38 11.31
C GLY A 137 -7.45 6.02 9.85
N ALA A 138 -6.66 6.86 9.18
CA ALA A 138 -6.29 6.69 7.78
C ALA A 138 -5.47 5.42 7.56
N ASN A 139 -5.69 4.74 6.42
CA ASN A 139 -4.89 3.59 6.04
C ASN A 139 -3.46 4.04 5.70
N PRO A 140 -2.40 3.53 6.35
CA PRO A 140 -1.03 3.98 6.10
C PRO A 140 -0.38 3.28 4.89
N PHE A 141 -0.96 2.20 4.36
CA PHE A 141 -0.36 1.38 3.30
C PHE A 141 -0.48 1.90 1.85
N PRO A 142 -1.38 2.84 1.49
CA PRO A 142 -1.36 3.44 0.17
C PRO A 142 -0.01 4.13 -0.11
N PRO A 143 0.55 3.99 -1.32
CA PRO A 143 1.77 4.69 -1.69
C PRO A 143 1.55 6.20 -1.66
N THR A 144 2.56 6.94 -1.21
CA THR A 144 2.64 8.39 -1.38
C THR A 144 3.70 8.66 -2.44
N TRP A 145 3.31 9.12 -3.62
CA TRP A 145 4.24 9.38 -4.73
C TRP A 145 4.74 10.82 -4.69
N LYS A 146 6.00 11.07 -5.08
CA LYS A 146 6.57 12.44 -5.12
C LYS A 146 5.74 13.38 -5.98
N LYS A 147 5.34 12.91 -7.18
CA LYS A 147 4.49 13.64 -8.12
C LYS A 147 3.19 14.18 -7.51
N ASP A 148 2.60 13.45 -6.55
CA ASP A 148 1.33 13.83 -5.93
C ASP A 148 1.56 14.87 -4.82
N VAL A 149 2.67 14.75 -4.08
CA VAL A 149 3.05 15.72 -3.05
C VAL A 149 3.44 17.05 -3.69
N ASP A 150 4.24 17.01 -4.76
CA ASP A 150 4.66 18.22 -5.48
C ASP A 150 3.46 18.97 -6.08
N ALA A 151 2.48 18.24 -6.63
CA ALA A 151 1.24 18.82 -7.14
C ALA A 151 0.35 19.47 -6.06
N MET A 152 0.49 19.07 -4.79
CA MET A 152 -0.23 19.65 -3.66
C MET A 152 0.52 20.81 -2.98
N GLY A 153 1.81 21.00 -3.27
CA GLY A 153 2.65 22.06 -2.71
C GLY A 153 2.70 23.36 -3.52
N GLU A 154 2.02 23.41 -4.67
CA GLU A 154 1.96 24.58 -5.56
C GLU A 154 0.70 25.48 -5.38
N GLU A 155 0.02 25.40 -4.22
CA GLU A 155 -1.05 26.36 -3.83
C GLU A 155 -0.59 27.46 -2.87
#